data_AF-A0A2A2K2M4-F1
#
_entry.id   AF-A0A2A2K2M4-F1
#
_cell.length_a   1.000
_cell.length_b   1.000
_cell.length_c   1.000
_cell.angle_alpha   90.00
_cell.angle_beta   90.00
_cell.angle_gamma   90.00
#
_symmetry.space_group_name_H-M   'P 1'
#
loop_
_entity.id
_entity.type
_entity.pdbx_description
1 polymer ?
#
loop_
_entity_poly.entity_id
_entity_poly.type
_entity_poly.pdbx_seq_one_letter_code
_entity_poly.pdbx_strand_id
1 'polypeptide(L)'
;MNIPVFHDDQHGTAIICAAGLINACLLTGRRLDEVKVVVNGAGAAAIACTELMKAMGVRHDNVIMCDREGVIYQGREDINQWQSAHAAATDRRTLTEALNGADVFLGLGGDGLWRAAQLRPRIYHPRAVRSAADGAGALRRRQGGDGFGRRDQADPRHGGVPPAAARAAEPDDVRAQPRL
;
A
#
# COMPACT_ATOMS: atom_id res chain seq x y z
N MET A 1 0.95 -30.36 13.09
CA MET A 1 -0.08 -29.62 12.34
C MET A 1 0.20 -29.80 10.86
N ASN A 2 -0.79 -30.20 10.03
CA ASN A 2 -0.57 -30.63 8.63
C ASN A 2 -1.35 -29.78 7.59
N ILE A 3 -1.70 -28.54 7.95
CA ILE A 3 -2.42 -27.60 7.10
C ILE A 3 -1.55 -26.34 6.98
N PRO A 4 -1.29 -25.82 5.77
CA PRO A 4 -0.50 -24.61 5.61
C PRO A 4 -1.22 -23.41 6.24
N VAL A 5 -0.49 -22.65 7.05
CA VAL A 5 -0.99 -21.44 7.73
C VAL A 5 -0.24 -20.22 7.20
N PHE A 6 -0.99 -19.19 6.85
CA PHE A 6 -0.48 -17.93 6.35
C PHE A 6 -0.99 -16.79 7.23
N HIS A 7 -0.08 -15.96 7.76
CA HIS A 7 -0.45 -14.77 8.51
C HIS A 7 -0.37 -13.55 7.59
N ASP A 8 -1.52 -12.95 7.28
CA ASP A 8 -1.61 -11.85 6.31
C ASP A 8 -0.75 -10.64 6.72
N ASP A 9 -0.83 -10.21 7.99
CA ASP A 9 -0.03 -9.06 8.42
C ASP A 9 1.49 -9.29 8.38
N GLN A 10 1.97 -10.54 8.51
CA GLN A 10 3.41 -10.84 8.47
C GLN A 10 3.84 -11.18 7.06
N HIS A 11 3.33 -12.30 6.53
CA HIS A 11 3.73 -12.83 5.23
C HIS A 11 3.20 -11.95 4.08
N GLY A 12 1.94 -11.51 4.14
CA GLY A 12 1.34 -10.66 3.11
C GLY A 12 2.05 -9.30 3.02
N THR A 13 2.26 -8.65 4.16
CA THR A 13 3.04 -7.40 4.23
C THR A 13 4.47 -7.58 3.72
N ALA A 14 5.15 -8.68 4.08
CA ALA A 14 6.50 -8.97 3.59
C ALA A 14 6.54 -9.11 2.07
N ILE A 15 5.63 -9.91 1.49
CA ILE A 15 5.57 -10.17 0.04
C ILE A 15 5.35 -8.86 -0.74
N ILE A 16 4.40 -8.02 -0.32
CA ILE A 16 4.13 -6.77 -1.05
C ILE A 16 5.25 -5.74 -0.88
N CYS A 17 5.88 -5.66 0.30
CA CYS A 17 7.05 -4.80 0.51
C CYS A 17 8.24 -5.24 -0.35
N ALA A 18 8.46 -6.55 -0.45
CA ALA A 18 9.49 -7.15 -1.30
C ALA A 18 9.28 -6.81 -2.78
N ALA A 19 8.05 -6.98 -3.30
CA ALA A 19 7.71 -6.59 -4.67
C ALA A 19 7.95 -5.09 -4.92
N GLY A 20 7.56 -4.24 -3.98
CA GLY A 20 7.83 -2.80 -4.04
C GLY A 20 9.31 -2.47 -4.09
N LEU A 21 10.13 -3.13 -3.27
CA LEU A 21 11.58 -2.95 -3.25
C LEU A 21 12.23 -3.36 -4.58
N ILE A 22 11.85 -4.52 -5.13
CA ILE A 22 12.35 -5.00 -6.42
C ILE A 22 12.04 -3.99 -7.53
N ASN A 23 10.78 -3.55 -7.62
CA ASN A 23 10.36 -2.58 -8.62
C ASN A 23 11.10 -1.25 -8.47
N ALA A 24 11.32 -0.80 -7.24
CA ALA A 24 12.03 0.44 -7.00
C ALA A 24 13.52 0.35 -7.34
N CYS A 25 14.16 -0.79 -7.06
CA CYS A 25 15.53 -1.06 -7.49
C CYS A 25 15.64 -1.05 -9.01
N LEU A 26 14.70 -1.71 -9.71
CA LEU A 26 14.64 -1.73 -11.17
C LEU A 26 14.49 -0.33 -11.76
N LEU A 27 13.55 0.47 -11.25
CA LEU A 27 13.30 1.83 -11.75
C LEU A 27 14.44 2.82 -11.45
N THR A 28 15.26 2.55 -10.43
CA THR A 28 16.37 3.43 -10.04
C THR A 28 17.74 2.90 -10.44
N GLY A 29 17.80 1.75 -11.12
CA GLY A 29 19.05 1.10 -11.52
C GLY A 29 19.91 0.63 -10.35
N ARG A 30 19.32 0.36 -9.18
CA ARG A 30 20.02 -0.05 -7.96
C ARG A 30 20.04 -1.57 -7.81
N ARG A 31 21.08 -2.09 -7.15
CA ARG A 31 21.19 -3.51 -6.79
C ARG A 31 20.72 -3.73 -5.36
N LEU A 32 20.03 -4.84 -5.10
CA LEU A 32 19.47 -5.16 -3.77
C LEU A 32 20.56 -5.25 -2.68
N ASP A 33 21.74 -5.74 -3.01
CA ASP A 33 22.86 -5.82 -2.07
C ASP A 33 23.49 -4.46 -1.76
N GLU A 34 23.20 -3.41 -2.52
CA GLU A 34 23.76 -2.07 -2.32
C GLU A 34 22.79 -1.11 -1.61
N VAL A 35 21.49 -1.38 -1.63
CA VAL A 35 20.50 -0.48 -1.03
C VAL A 35 20.59 -0.46 0.49
N LYS A 36 20.52 0.75 1.06
CA LYS A 36 20.43 0.99 2.50
C LYS A 36 18.98 1.19 2.92
N VAL A 37 18.50 0.35 3.83
CA VAL A 37 17.10 0.28 4.23
C VAL A 37 16.96 0.73 5.68
N VAL A 38 16.06 1.68 5.93
CA VAL A 38 15.62 2.04 7.28
C VAL A 38 14.21 1.52 7.48
N VAL A 39 14.04 0.69 8.50
CA VAL A 39 12.73 0.13 8.89
C VAL A 39 12.29 0.83 10.17
N ASN A 40 11.17 1.56 10.11
CA ASN A 40 10.57 2.18 11.28
C ASN A 40 9.37 1.33 11.75
N GLY A 41 9.58 0.60 12.83
CA GLY A 41 8.72 -0.45 13.35
C GLY A 41 9.55 -1.70 13.65
N ALA A 42 9.23 -2.37 14.76
CA ALA A 42 9.94 -3.57 15.22
C ALA A 42 8.97 -4.68 15.69
N GLY A 43 7.75 -4.66 15.16
CA GLY A 43 6.77 -5.73 15.35
C GLY A 43 6.92 -6.87 14.33
N ALA A 44 6.07 -7.88 14.43
CA ALA A 44 6.16 -9.10 13.62
C ALA A 44 6.17 -8.84 12.10
N ALA A 45 5.34 -7.89 11.62
CA ALA A 45 5.33 -7.50 10.21
C ALA A 45 6.67 -6.88 9.75
N ALA A 46 7.25 -5.99 10.56
CA ALA A 46 8.52 -5.35 10.25
C ALA A 46 9.68 -6.34 10.23
N ILE A 47 9.69 -7.27 11.18
CA ILE A 47 10.66 -8.36 11.24
C ILE A 47 10.51 -9.26 10.01
N ALA A 48 9.29 -9.70 9.66
CA ALA A 48 9.03 -10.52 8.48
C ALA A 48 9.45 -9.83 7.16
N CYS A 49 9.12 -8.54 7.00
CA CYS A 49 9.57 -7.74 5.86
C CYS A 49 11.11 -7.68 5.79
N THR A 50 11.77 -7.45 6.93
CA THR A 50 13.23 -7.33 7.00
C THR A 50 13.91 -8.65 6.66
N GLU A 51 13.44 -9.76 7.23
CA GLU A 51 13.97 -11.10 6.96
C GLU A 51 13.80 -11.48 5.49
N LEU A 52 12.64 -11.22 4.89
CA LEU A 52 12.43 -11.48 3.46
C LEU A 52 13.35 -10.62 2.58
N MET A 53 13.53 -9.33 2.89
CA MET A 53 14.47 -8.47 2.15
C MET A 53 15.91 -8.99 2.23
N LYS A 54 16.36 -9.42 3.42
CA LYS A 54 17.67 -10.02 3.60
C LYS A 54 17.81 -11.32 2.80
N ALA A 55 16.80 -12.19 2.86
CA ALA A 55 16.77 -13.44 2.09
C ALA A 55 16.81 -13.23 0.57
N MET A 56 16.26 -12.12 0.07
CA MET A 56 16.34 -11.73 -1.34
C MET A 56 17.68 -11.10 -1.75
N GLY A 57 18.55 -10.75 -0.80
CA GLY A 57 19.90 -10.24 -1.09
C GLY A 57 20.23 -8.86 -0.52
N VAL A 58 19.35 -8.20 0.24
CA VAL A 58 19.73 -6.99 0.98
C VAL A 58 20.74 -7.36 2.06
N ARG A 59 21.92 -6.72 2.06
CA ARG A 59 22.96 -7.02 3.05
C ARG A 59 22.47 -6.71 4.47
N HIS A 60 22.83 -7.57 5.42
CA HIS A 60 22.49 -7.39 6.83
C HIS A 60 22.91 -6.00 7.35
N ASP A 61 24.15 -5.59 7.05
CA ASP A 61 24.74 -4.32 7.51
C ASP A 61 24.14 -3.08 6.82
N ASN A 62 23.35 -3.26 5.76
CA ASN A 62 22.65 -2.17 5.10
C ASN A 62 21.26 -1.88 5.72
N VAL A 63 20.82 -2.66 6.71
CA VAL A 63 19.49 -2.48 7.32
C VAL A 63 19.62 -1.90 8.72
N ILE A 64 18.86 -0.83 8.99
CA ILE A 64 18.71 -0.26 10.33
C ILE A 64 17.23 -0.31 10.72
N MET A 65 16.92 -1.01 11.80
CA MET A 65 15.58 -1.07 12.37
C MET A 65 15.44 -0.09 13.53
N CYS A 66 14.30 0.59 13.60
CA CYS A 66 13.94 1.49 14.70
C CYS A 66 12.63 1.03 15.34
N ASP A 67 12.53 1.14 16.66
CA ASP A 67 11.28 1.03 17.41
C ASP A 67 10.87 2.38 18.02
N ARG A 68 10.04 2.36 19.06
CA ARG A 68 9.54 3.58 19.72
C ARG A 68 10.65 4.37 20.43
N GLU A 69 11.69 3.70 20.92
CA GLU A 69 12.79 4.34 21.65
C GLU A 69 13.94 4.73 20.72
N GLY A 70 13.94 4.25 19.49
CA GLY A 70 14.90 4.63 18.46
C GLY A 70 15.55 3.42 17.78
N VAL A 71 16.81 3.56 17.40
CA VAL A 71 17.55 2.51 16.68
C VAL A 71 17.68 1.25 17.56
N ILE A 72 17.53 0.08 16.95
CA ILE A 72 17.89 -1.21 17.55
C ILE A 72 19.35 -1.47 17.20
N TYR A 73 20.22 -1.34 18.19
CA TYR A 73 21.68 -1.44 18.04
C TYR A 73 22.27 -2.50 18.98
N GLN A 74 23.47 -2.99 18.66
CA GLN A 74 24.18 -3.97 19.48
C GLN A 74 24.53 -3.38 20.86
N GLY A 75 24.18 -4.09 21.93
CA GLY A 75 24.38 -3.64 23.31
C GLY A 75 23.21 -2.85 23.90
N ARG A 76 22.10 -2.67 23.16
CA ARG A 76 20.84 -2.16 23.71
C ARG A 76 20.18 -3.24 24.59
N GLU A 77 19.82 -2.89 25.83
CA GLU A 77 19.31 -3.85 26.83
C GLU A 77 17.80 -4.13 26.73
N ASP A 78 17.02 -3.16 26.24
CA ASP A 78 15.55 -3.18 26.22
C ASP A 78 14.96 -3.74 24.92
N ILE A 79 15.54 -4.83 24.40
CA ILE A 79 15.08 -5.47 23.15
C ILE A 79 14.76 -6.94 23.36
N ASN A 80 13.77 -7.45 22.63
CA ASN A 80 13.40 -8.86 22.66
C ASN A 80 14.28 -9.71 21.74
N GLN A 81 14.16 -11.05 21.86
CA GLN A 81 14.97 -12.02 21.10
C GLN A 81 14.78 -11.93 19.57
N TRP A 82 13.64 -11.44 19.10
CA TRP A 82 13.38 -11.30 17.66
C TRP A 82 14.03 -10.03 17.13
N GLN A 83 14.00 -8.95 17.92
CA GLN A 83 14.67 -7.69 17.62
C GLN A 83 16.19 -7.80 17.65
N SER A 84 16.75 -8.60 18.56
CA SER A 84 18.21 -8.74 18.71
C SER A 84 18.90 -9.29 17.46
N ALA A 85 18.22 -10.13 16.69
CA ALA A 85 18.69 -10.61 15.39
C ALA A 85 18.84 -9.51 14.32
N HIS A 86 18.28 -8.32 14.57
CA HIS A 86 18.35 -7.15 13.70
C HIS A 86 19.10 -5.97 14.35
N ALA A 87 19.79 -6.20 15.47
CA ALA A 87 20.58 -5.19 16.14
C ALA A 87 21.79 -4.77 15.29
N ALA A 88 21.77 -3.53 14.81
CA ALA A 88 22.79 -2.99 13.92
C ALA A 88 24.08 -2.62 14.69
N ALA A 89 25.23 -2.89 14.08
CA ALA A 89 26.51 -2.36 14.55
C ALA A 89 26.64 -0.89 14.12
N THR A 90 26.09 0.03 14.92
CA THR A 90 26.09 1.47 14.60
C THR A 90 26.07 2.34 15.86
N ASP A 91 26.60 3.55 15.73
CA ASP A 91 26.56 4.64 16.71
C ASP A 91 25.25 5.46 16.67
N ARG A 92 24.43 5.29 15.61
CA ARG A 92 23.14 5.96 15.48
C ARG A 92 22.15 5.52 16.58
N ARG A 93 21.37 6.47 17.08
CA ARG A 93 20.38 6.28 18.15
C ARG A 93 18.98 6.72 17.75
N THR A 94 18.84 7.72 16.89
CA THR A 94 17.53 8.23 16.48
C THR A 94 17.12 7.80 15.08
N LEU A 95 15.81 7.80 14.79
CA LEU A 95 15.30 7.58 13.44
C LEU A 95 15.89 8.60 12.43
N THR A 96 16.06 9.85 12.85
CA THR A 96 16.62 10.90 11.97
C THR A 96 18.08 10.58 11.59
N GLU A 97 18.87 10.10 12.54
CA GLU A 97 20.23 9.64 12.24
C GLU A 97 20.24 8.40 11.34
N ALA A 98 19.35 7.43 11.58
CA ALA A 98 19.18 6.23 10.76
C ALA A 98 18.89 6.58 9.30
N LEU A 99 18.06 7.59 9.08
CA LEU A 99 17.72 8.08 7.74
C LEU A 99 18.92 8.70 7.00
N ASN A 100 20.01 9.09 7.67
CA ASN A 100 21.16 9.69 6.98
C ASN A 100 21.85 8.66 6.05
N GLY A 101 21.71 8.88 4.74
CA GLY A 101 22.28 8.04 3.69
C GLY A 101 21.46 6.80 3.29
N ALA A 102 20.22 6.64 3.80
CA ALA A 102 19.36 5.53 3.38
C ALA A 102 18.75 5.72 1.97
N ASP A 103 18.51 4.64 1.25
CA ASP A 103 17.84 4.66 -0.06
C ASP A 103 16.34 4.36 0.05
N VAL A 104 15.99 3.52 1.03
CA VAL A 104 14.64 3.00 1.26
C VAL A 104 14.19 3.33 2.68
N PHE A 105 12.96 3.82 2.81
CA PHE A 105 12.28 3.95 4.09
C PHE A 105 11.04 3.05 4.12
N LEU A 106 11.01 2.14 5.10
CA LEU A 106 9.91 1.22 5.33
C LEU A 106 9.20 1.58 6.65
N GLY A 107 8.08 2.29 6.56
CA GLY A 107 7.24 2.62 7.71
C GLY A 107 6.21 1.50 7.99
N LEU A 108 6.37 0.82 9.13
CA LEU A 108 5.49 -0.27 9.60
C LEU A 108 5.02 -0.05 11.06
N GLY A 109 4.99 1.20 11.50
CA GLY A 109 4.45 1.63 12.80
C GLY A 109 3.11 2.34 12.68
N GLY A 110 2.54 2.71 13.83
CA GLY A 110 1.32 3.52 13.92
C GLY A 110 1.51 5.00 13.50
N ASP A 111 0.40 5.72 13.43
CA ASP A 111 0.36 7.12 12.99
C ASP A 111 1.25 8.03 13.86
N GLY A 112 1.85 9.06 13.25
CA GLY A 112 2.64 10.08 13.95
C GLY A 112 4.05 9.68 14.38
N LEU A 113 4.51 8.45 14.08
CA LEU A 113 5.85 7.96 14.43
C LEU A 113 6.99 8.50 13.55
N TRP A 114 6.67 9.33 12.56
CA TRP A 114 7.62 10.02 11.70
C TRP A 114 6.92 11.21 11.05
N ARG A 115 7.68 12.24 10.67
CA ARG A 115 7.17 13.44 9.96
C ARG A 115 7.61 13.40 8.51
N ALA A 116 6.72 13.81 7.60
CA ALA A 116 7.02 13.92 6.16
C ALA A 116 8.29 14.75 5.89
N ALA A 117 8.53 15.79 6.69
CA ALA A 117 9.73 16.63 6.58
C ALA A 117 11.05 15.89 6.84
N GLN A 118 11.03 14.77 7.57
CA GLN A 118 12.21 13.91 7.80
C GLN A 118 12.52 13.04 6.57
N LEU A 119 11.55 12.89 5.66
CA LEU A 119 11.61 12.02 4.51
C LEU A 119 11.93 12.83 3.23
N ARG A 120 13.24 12.99 2.95
CA ARG A 120 13.76 13.47 1.64
C ARG A 120 13.46 12.44 0.52
N PRO A 121 13.35 12.81 -0.77
CA PRO A 121 12.93 11.88 -1.83
C PRO A 121 13.70 10.54 -1.79
N ARG A 122 12.96 9.47 -1.46
CA ARG A 122 13.41 8.09 -1.26
C ARG A 122 12.35 7.15 -1.81
N ILE A 123 12.67 5.86 -1.87
CA ILE A 123 11.72 4.82 -2.21
C ILE A 123 10.83 4.53 -0.98
N TYR A 124 9.51 4.64 -1.15
CA TYR A 124 8.52 4.50 -0.07
C TYR A 124 7.53 3.36 -0.31
N HIS A 125 7.21 2.61 0.74
CA HIS A 125 6.05 1.72 0.75
C HIS A 125 4.76 2.50 1.10
N PRO A 126 3.62 2.29 0.42
CA PRO A 126 2.42 3.14 0.51
C PRO A 126 1.71 3.21 1.88
N ARG A 127 1.98 2.32 2.84
CA ARG A 127 1.56 2.54 4.24
C ARG A 127 2.28 3.74 4.89
N ALA A 128 3.43 4.16 4.34
CA ALA A 128 4.16 5.36 4.75
C ALA A 128 3.63 6.67 4.13
N VAL A 129 2.49 6.71 3.43
CA VAL A 129 2.01 7.94 2.75
C VAL A 129 0.62 8.40 3.23
N ARG A 130 -0.05 7.69 4.14
CA ARG A 130 -1.32 8.19 4.70
C ARG A 130 -1.16 9.34 5.70
N SER A 131 -0.13 9.31 6.56
CA SER A 131 -0.02 10.27 7.68
C SER A 131 0.66 11.60 7.34
N ALA A 132 1.46 11.68 6.26
CA ALA A 132 2.08 12.93 5.81
C ALA A 132 1.06 13.96 5.30
N ALA A 133 -0.12 13.51 4.87
CA ALA A 133 -1.17 14.33 4.28
C ALA A 133 -2.31 14.66 5.26
N ASP A 134 -2.21 14.28 6.53
CA ASP A 134 -3.24 14.59 7.53
C ASP A 134 -3.06 15.99 8.14
N GLY A 135 -3.04 16.99 7.25
CA GLY A 135 -3.78 18.24 7.43
C GLY A 135 -5.25 18.10 6.99
N ALA A 136 -5.75 16.87 6.81
CA ALA A 136 -7.06 16.57 6.25
C ALA A 136 -8.10 16.19 7.33
N GLY A 137 -8.32 17.09 8.29
CA GLY A 137 -9.61 17.19 8.99
C GLY A 137 -10.80 17.51 8.06
N ALA A 138 -10.55 17.66 6.75
CA ALA A 138 -11.54 18.06 5.74
C ALA A 138 -12.17 16.91 4.94
N LEU A 139 -11.72 15.66 5.07
CA LEU A 139 -12.27 14.53 4.28
C LEU A 139 -13.19 13.58 5.07
N ARG A 140 -13.54 13.90 6.31
CA ARG A 140 -14.58 13.19 7.10
C ARG A 140 -15.98 13.83 7.01
N ARG A 141 -16.20 14.83 6.13
CA ARG A 141 -17.51 15.46 5.88
C ARG A 141 -18.00 15.35 4.43
N ARG A 142 -17.57 14.34 3.66
CA ARG A 142 -18.09 14.07 2.29
C ARG A 142 -18.43 12.60 2.00
N GLN A 143 -18.50 11.75 3.02
CA GLN A 143 -19.13 10.43 2.92
C GLN A 143 -20.12 10.22 4.07
N GLY A 144 -21.00 11.21 4.25
CA GLY A 144 -22.34 10.97 4.77
C GLY A 144 -23.26 11.01 3.56
N GLY A 145 -23.71 9.85 3.11
CA GLY A 145 -24.51 9.69 1.91
C GLY A 145 -24.80 8.22 1.72
N ASP A 146 -25.98 7.82 2.17
CA ASP A 146 -26.53 6.47 2.15
C ASP A 146 -26.38 5.79 0.79
N GLY A 147 -26.06 4.48 0.81
CA GLY A 147 -26.20 3.67 -0.40
C GLY A 147 -25.33 2.43 -0.49
N PHE A 148 -25.41 1.51 0.48
CA PHE A 148 -25.01 0.13 0.25
C PHE A 148 -26.15 -0.81 0.68
N GLY A 149 -26.86 -1.37 -0.30
CA GLY A 149 -27.77 -2.50 -0.08
C GLY A 149 -29.21 -2.30 -0.55
N ARG A 150 -29.47 -2.39 -1.87
CA ARG A 150 -30.64 -3.13 -2.39
C ARG A 150 -30.25 -3.89 -3.65
N ARG A 151 -30.77 -5.11 -3.71
CA ARG A 151 -30.44 -6.22 -4.61
C ARG A 151 -30.97 -6.01 -6.03
N ASP A 152 -30.34 -6.75 -6.93
CA ASP A 152 -30.72 -7.07 -8.31
C ASP A 152 -32.23 -7.19 -8.57
N GLN A 153 -32.72 -6.57 -9.65
CA GLN A 153 -33.47 -7.27 -10.71
C GLN A 153 -33.79 -6.39 -11.92
N ALA A 154 -33.73 -7.04 -13.10
CA ALA A 154 -34.29 -6.70 -14.42
C ALA A 154 -33.37 -6.01 -15.47
N ASP A 155 -32.71 -6.86 -16.25
CA ASP A 155 -32.17 -6.62 -17.60
C ASP A 155 -33.31 -6.42 -18.62
N PRO A 156 -33.34 -5.34 -19.43
CA PRO A 156 -34.47 -5.02 -20.30
C PRO A 156 -34.41 -5.65 -21.72
N ARG A 157 -33.60 -6.69 -21.97
CA ARG A 157 -33.45 -7.25 -23.34
C ARG A 157 -34.44 -8.35 -23.75
N HIS A 158 -35.56 -8.55 -23.07
CA HIS A 158 -36.63 -9.45 -23.53
C HIS A 158 -38.05 -8.89 -23.34
N GLY A 159 -38.69 -8.56 -24.48
CA GLY A 159 -40.08 -8.89 -24.82
C GLY A 159 -41.22 -8.45 -23.92
N GLY A 160 -41.80 -7.29 -24.21
CA GLY A 160 -43.14 -6.91 -23.77
C GLY A 160 -43.81 -6.00 -24.81
N VAL A 161 -44.79 -6.53 -25.53
CA VAL A 161 -45.58 -5.82 -26.55
C VAL A 161 -46.47 -4.77 -25.86
N PRO A 162 -46.42 -3.48 -26.22
CA PRO A 162 -47.34 -2.48 -25.71
C PRO A 162 -48.75 -2.61 -26.35
N PRO A 163 -49.84 -2.36 -25.60
CA PRO A 163 -51.21 -2.51 -26.10
C PRO A 163 -51.61 -1.44 -27.10
N ALA A 164 -52.56 -1.81 -27.98
CA ALA A 164 -52.91 -1.17 -29.23
C ALA A 164 -53.69 0.16 -29.15
N ALA A 165 -53.30 1.07 -30.04
CA ALA A 165 -54.04 2.08 -30.83
C ALA A 165 -55.35 2.73 -30.31
N ALA A 166 -55.38 4.07 -30.41
CA ALA A 166 -56.54 4.82 -30.88
C ALA A 166 -56.09 5.80 -31.99
N ARG A 167 -56.65 5.61 -33.19
CA ARG A 167 -56.47 6.44 -34.40
C ARG A 167 -57.53 7.55 -34.46
N ALA A 168 -57.17 8.70 -35.02
CA ALA A 168 -58.03 9.60 -35.81
C ALA A 168 -57.07 10.46 -36.67
N ALA A 169 -57.28 10.86 -37.92
CA ALA A 169 -58.10 10.47 -39.07
C ALA A 169 -57.36 11.10 -40.29
N GLU A 170 -57.48 10.50 -41.47
CA GLU A 170 -56.87 10.82 -42.79
C GLU A 170 -57.34 12.18 -43.39
N PRO A 171 -57.08 12.56 -44.68
CA PRO A 171 -56.25 11.99 -45.76
C PRO A 171 -55.39 13.03 -46.55
N ASP A 172 -54.57 12.54 -47.49
CA ASP A 172 -54.40 13.03 -48.88
C ASP A 172 -53.04 12.52 -49.41
N ASP A 173 -52.97 11.38 -50.11
CA ASP A 173 -53.36 11.08 -51.51
C ASP A 173 -52.19 11.27 -52.50
N VAL A 174 -52.16 10.31 -53.44
CA VAL A 174 -51.49 10.31 -54.75
C VAL A 174 -49.99 9.99 -54.86
N ARG A 175 -49.76 8.68 -55.02
CA ARG A 175 -49.11 7.98 -56.14
C ARG A 175 -47.66 8.32 -56.58
N ALA A 176 -46.98 7.19 -56.82
CA ALA A 176 -46.08 6.88 -57.96
C ALA A 176 -44.60 7.31 -57.89
N GLN A 177 -43.78 6.32 -57.51
CA GLN A 177 -42.53 5.85 -58.16
C GLN A 177 -42.25 6.31 -59.62
N PRO A 178 -41.04 6.12 -60.21
CA PRO A 178 -39.68 5.92 -59.62
C PRO A 178 -38.51 6.57 -60.45
N ARG A 179 -37.27 6.29 -60.02
CA ARG A 179 -35.97 6.28 -60.78
C ARG A 179 -35.33 7.63 -61.14
N LEU A 180 -34.26 8.00 -60.41
CA LEU A 180 -32.83 7.84 -60.76
C LEU A 180 -31.98 8.21 -59.54
#